data_AF-A0A381VKH8-F1
#
_entry.id   AF-A0A381VKH8-F1
#
_cell.length_a   1.000
_cell.length_b   1.000
_cell.length_c   1.000
_cell.angle_alpha   90.00
_cell.angle_beta   90.00
_cell.angle_gamma   90.00
#
_symmetry.space_group_name_H-M   'P 1'
#
loop_
_entity.id
_entity.type
_entity.pdbx_description
1 polymer ?
#
loop_
_entity_poly.entity_id
_entity_poly.type
_entity_poly.pdbx_seq_one_letter_code
_entity_poly.pdbx_strand_id
1 'polypeptide(L)'
;MSGLKSAWELSLERSEKLVPELKNKKEITEEQKKKISDIRMEYKAKIADKDVMLQDKLRKLHDRIPPEEMQHAMVELQKEFAEEKKAYEDKMEKEIESIRN
;
A
#
# COMPACT_ATOMS: atom_id res chain seq x y z
N MET A 1 15.22 -25.10 44.38
CA MET A 1 15.67 -23.70 44.14
C MET A 1 16.21 -23.61 42.71
N SER A 2 15.35 -23.50 41.71
CA SER A 2 15.78 -23.36 40.31
C SER A 2 15.96 -21.87 40.00
N GLY A 3 17.14 -21.33 40.32
CA GLY A 3 17.41 -19.90 40.41
C GLY A 3 18.26 -19.31 39.30
N LEU A 4 18.27 -19.91 38.10
CA LEU A 4 18.97 -19.33 36.94
C LEU A 4 17.98 -19.17 35.80
N LYS A 5 17.28 -18.03 35.79
CA LYS A 5 16.52 -17.59 34.62
C LYS A 5 17.47 -17.50 33.43
N SER A 6 17.06 -18.06 32.30
CA SER A 6 17.87 -18.03 31.08
C SER A 6 18.08 -16.56 30.64
N ALA A 7 19.22 -16.25 30.03
CA ALA A 7 19.52 -14.89 29.55
C ALA A 7 18.42 -14.35 28.61
N TRP A 8 17.72 -15.26 27.95
CA TRP A 8 16.56 -14.96 27.11
C TRP A 8 15.33 -14.52 27.91
N GLU A 9 15.01 -15.22 29.00
CA GLU A 9 13.92 -14.85 29.92
C GLU A 9 14.19 -13.50 30.59
N LEU A 10 15.44 -13.25 31.00
CA LEU A 10 15.84 -11.95 31.55
C LEU A 10 15.73 -10.82 30.52
N SER A 11 15.98 -11.10 29.24
CA SER A 11 15.84 -10.13 28.16
C SER A 11 14.37 -9.83 27.87
N LEU A 12 13.49 -10.84 27.89
CA LEU A 12 12.05 -10.66 27.77
C LEU A 12 11.48 -9.88 28.96
N GLU A 13 11.84 -10.23 30.20
CA GLU A 13 11.39 -9.50 31.39
C GLU A 13 11.87 -8.04 31.41
N ARG A 14 13.09 -7.77 30.94
CA ARG A 14 13.59 -6.39 30.80
C ARG A 14 12.87 -5.64 29.69
N SER A 15 12.61 -6.29 28.55
CA SER A 15 11.87 -5.68 27.43
C SER A 15 10.43 -5.36 27.82
N GLU A 16 9.74 -6.28 28.51
CA GLU A 16 8.38 -6.08 29.01
C GLU A 16 8.28 -4.94 30.03
N LYS A 17 9.32 -4.73 30.85
CA LYS A 17 9.38 -3.63 31.83
C LYS A 17 9.77 -2.29 31.20
N LEU A 18 10.59 -2.30 30.15
CA LEU A 18 11.08 -1.09 29.49
C LEU A 18 10.07 -0.49 28.51
N VAL A 19 9.12 -1.29 28.01
CA VAL A 19 8.10 -0.80 27.08
C VAL A 19 6.70 -1.29 27.45
N PRO A 20 6.12 -0.85 28.58
CA PRO A 20 4.70 -1.11 28.89
C PRO A 20 3.77 -0.56 27.81
N GLU A 21 4.22 0.45 27.06
CA GLU A 21 3.53 1.06 25.93
C GLU A 21 3.35 0.10 24.74
N LEU A 22 4.18 -0.94 24.59
CA LEU A 22 4.03 -1.96 23.55
C LEU A 22 2.88 -2.93 23.85
N LYS A 23 2.56 -3.19 25.12
CA LYS A 23 1.33 -3.92 25.52
C LYS A 23 0.06 -3.12 25.25
N ASN A 24 0.16 -1.79 25.24
CA ASN A 24 -0.95 -0.87 24.96
C ASN A 24 -0.99 -0.37 23.50
N LYS A 25 -0.05 -0.78 22.64
CA LYS A 25 -0.28 -0.68 21.19
C LYS A 25 -1.42 -1.62 20.91
N LYS A 26 -2.64 -1.08 20.76
CA LYS A 26 -3.80 -1.76 20.19
C LYS A 26 -3.28 -2.68 19.09
N GLU A 27 -3.15 -3.98 19.40
CA GLU A 27 -2.78 -4.94 18.39
C GLU A 27 -3.88 -4.82 17.35
N ILE A 28 -3.49 -4.41 16.14
CA ILE A 28 -4.43 -4.29 15.03
C ILE A 28 -5.12 -5.65 14.96
N THR A 29 -6.41 -5.67 15.27
CA THR A 29 -7.15 -6.93 15.39
C THR A 29 -7.05 -7.67 14.07
N GLU A 30 -7.11 -9.01 14.08
CA GLU A 30 -7.07 -9.79 12.84
C GLU A 30 -8.14 -9.34 11.84
N GLU A 31 -9.26 -8.81 12.33
CA GLU A 31 -10.30 -8.15 11.53
C GLU A 31 -9.84 -6.85 10.87
N GLN A 32 -9.11 -5.98 11.59
CA GLN A 32 -8.54 -4.75 11.04
C GLN A 32 -7.44 -5.05 10.02
N LYS A 33 -6.60 -6.07 10.25
CA LYS A 33 -5.59 -6.52 9.27
C LYS A 33 -6.25 -7.02 7.99
N LYS A 34 -7.32 -7.81 8.10
CA LYS A 34 -8.10 -8.28 6.94
C LYS A 34 -8.70 -7.11 6.16
N LYS A 35 -9.35 -6.16 6.83
CA LYS A 35 -9.90 -4.95 6.17
C LYS A 35 -8.83 -4.15 5.43
N ILE A 36 -7.65 -3.96 6.03
CA ILE A 36 -6.52 -3.28 5.37
C ILE A 36 -6.04 -4.09 4.15
N SER A 37 -5.98 -5.42 4.24
CA SER A 37 -5.61 -6.29 3.13
C SER A 37 -6.62 -6.23 1.99
N ASP A 38 -7.91 -6.26 2.30
CA ASP A 38 -9.00 -6.21 1.32
C ASP A 38 -8.98 -4.86 0.58
N ILE A 39 -8.83 -3.75 1.31
CA ILE A 39 -8.68 -2.41 0.72
C ILE A 39 -7.45 -2.37 -0.21
N ARG A 40 -6.30 -2.87 0.23
CA ARG A 40 -5.10 -2.93 -0.61
C ARG A 40 -5.33 -3.76 -1.88
N MET A 41 -6.04 -4.87 -1.78
CA MET A 41 -6.40 -5.69 -2.95
C MET A 41 -7.33 -4.94 -3.91
N GLU A 42 -8.36 -4.27 -3.40
CA GLU A 42 -9.28 -3.49 -4.23
C GLU A 42 -8.59 -2.35 -4.96
N TYR A 43 -7.77 -1.56 -4.25
CA TYR A 43 -7.02 -0.47 -4.86
C TYR A 43 -5.99 -0.99 -5.87
N LYS A 44 -5.34 -2.12 -5.60
CA LYS A 44 -4.44 -2.77 -6.56
C LYS A 44 -5.17 -3.25 -7.81
N ALA A 45 -6.36 -3.82 -7.67
CA ALA A 45 -7.19 -4.23 -8.81
C ALA A 45 -7.61 -3.01 -9.65
N LYS A 46 -8.08 -1.94 -9.02
CA LYS A 46 -8.44 -0.68 -9.71
C LYS A 46 -7.26 -0.07 -10.47
N ILE A 47 -6.06 -0.09 -9.90
CA ILE A 47 -4.84 0.38 -10.59
C ILE A 47 -4.52 -0.51 -11.79
N ALA A 48 -4.58 -1.83 -11.63
CA ALA A 48 -4.32 -2.77 -12.73
C ALA A 48 -5.31 -2.62 -13.89
N ASP A 49 -6.61 -2.45 -13.59
CA ASP A 49 -7.62 -2.19 -14.62
C ASP A 49 -7.32 -0.91 -15.41
N LYS A 50 -6.90 0.16 -14.71
CA LYS A 50 -6.50 1.42 -15.36
C LYS A 50 -5.23 1.26 -16.20
N ASP A 51 -4.25 0.50 -15.74
CA ASP A 51 -3.02 0.21 -16.51
C ASP A 51 -3.35 -0.55 -17.80
N VAL A 52 -4.28 -1.53 -17.75
CA VAL A 52 -4.75 -2.23 -18.94
C VAL A 52 -5.49 -1.29 -19.90
N MET A 53 -6.35 -0.40 -19.38
CA MET A 53 -7.01 0.62 -20.19
C MET A 53 -6.02 1.59 -20.85
N LEU A 54 -4.96 1.98 -20.15
CA LEU A 54 -3.89 2.82 -20.70
C LEU A 54 -3.18 2.10 -21.85
N GLN A 55 -2.79 0.85 -21.65
CA GLN A 55 -2.16 0.05 -22.71
C GLN A 55 -3.06 -0.13 -23.94
N ASP A 56 -4.36 -0.33 -23.75
CA ASP A 56 -5.31 -0.42 -24.85
C ASP A 56 -5.45 0.92 -25.61
N LYS A 57 -5.50 2.05 -24.89
CA LYS A 57 -5.48 3.40 -25.50
C LYS A 57 -4.18 3.64 -26.28
N LEU A 58 -3.04 3.26 -25.74
CA LEU A 58 -1.73 3.39 -26.39
C LEU A 58 -1.65 2.56 -27.68
N ARG A 59 -2.15 1.32 -27.68
CA ARG A 59 -2.24 0.48 -28.88
C ARG A 59 -3.10 1.12 -29.96
N LYS A 60 -4.27 1.65 -29.61
CA LYS A 60 -5.17 2.33 -30.56
C LYS A 60 -4.58 3.61 -31.15
N LEU A 61 -3.74 4.33 -30.38
CA LEU A 61 -3.03 5.51 -30.86
C LEU A 61 -1.88 5.15 -31.81
N HIS A 62 -1.15 4.06 -31.50
CA HIS A 62 -0.09 3.54 -32.35
C HIS A 62 -0.58 3.17 -33.76
N ASP A 63 -1.80 2.65 -33.88
CA ASP A 63 -2.37 2.25 -35.19
C ASP A 63 -2.84 3.43 -36.06
N ARG A 64 -2.90 4.66 -35.52
CA ARG A 64 -3.59 5.81 -36.17
C ARG A 64 -2.74 7.04 -36.43
N ILE A 65 -1.59 7.22 -35.76
CA ILE A 65 -0.88 8.51 -35.73
C ILE A 65 0.61 8.33 -36.10
N PRO A 66 1.22 9.29 -36.84
CA PRO A 66 2.65 9.33 -37.07
C PRO A 66 3.48 9.38 -35.77
N PRO A 67 4.69 8.82 -35.75
CA PRO A 67 5.47 8.60 -34.52
C PRO A 67 5.89 9.88 -33.77
N GLU A 68 5.83 11.05 -34.41
CA GLU A 68 6.26 12.33 -33.83
C GLU A 68 5.21 12.95 -32.89
N GLU A 69 3.92 12.94 -33.27
CA GLU A 69 2.82 13.44 -32.41
C GLU A 69 2.45 12.43 -31.32
N MET A 70 2.73 11.14 -31.56
CA MET A 70 2.49 10.05 -30.62
C MET A 70 3.25 10.23 -29.30
N GLN A 71 4.51 10.65 -29.34
CA GLN A 71 5.32 10.75 -28.13
C GLN A 71 4.77 11.79 -27.15
N HIS A 72 4.28 12.92 -27.64
CA HIS A 72 3.67 13.95 -26.82
C HIS A 72 2.36 13.45 -26.19
N ALA A 73 1.48 12.87 -26.99
CA ALA A 73 0.22 12.28 -26.49
C ALA A 73 0.46 11.14 -25.49
N MET A 74 1.49 10.32 -25.70
CA MET A 74 1.87 9.25 -24.77
C MET A 74 2.36 9.80 -23.42
N VAL A 75 3.19 10.83 -23.44
CA VAL A 75 3.76 11.43 -22.22
C VAL A 75 2.66 12.15 -21.42
N GLU A 76 1.76 12.86 -22.08
CA GLU A 76 0.60 13.51 -21.43
C GLU A 76 -0.31 12.46 -20.79
N LEU A 77 -0.67 11.42 -21.55
CA LEU A 77 -1.50 10.33 -21.04
C LEU A 77 -0.81 9.61 -19.86
N GLN A 78 0.49 9.33 -19.94
CA GLN A 78 1.21 8.73 -18.81
C GLN A 78 1.25 9.64 -17.58
N LYS A 79 1.37 10.96 -17.75
CA LYS A 79 1.34 11.91 -16.63
C LYS A 79 -0.02 11.94 -15.95
N GLU A 80 -1.10 12.04 -16.71
CA GLU A 80 -2.47 12.00 -16.17
C GLU A 80 -2.71 10.72 -15.36
N PHE A 81 -2.30 9.57 -15.90
CA PHE A 81 -2.44 8.29 -15.19
C PHE A 81 -1.55 8.20 -13.95
N ALA A 82 -0.34 8.76 -13.99
CA ALA A 82 0.54 8.81 -12.83
C ALA A 82 -0.04 9.69 -11.70
N GLU A 83 -0.66 10.81 -12.04
CA GLU A 83 -1.36 11.68 -11.10
C GLU A 83 -2.59 11.00 -10.51
N GLU A 84 -3.40 10.33 -11.34
CA GLU A 84 -4.53 9.55 -10.87
C GLU A 84 -4.07 8.43 -9.92
N LYS A 85 -3.01 7.70 -10.26
CA LYS A 85 -2.46 6.63 -9.43
C LYS A 85 -2.01 7.15 -8.06
N LYS A 86 -1.30 8.28 -8.02
CA LYS A 86 -0.93 8.94 -6.76
C LYS A 86 -2.16 9.33 -5.94
N ALA A 87 -3.20 9.87 -6.58
CA ALA A 87 -4.44 10.20 -5.88
C ALA A 87 -5.15 8.97 -5.30
N TYR A 88 -5.05 7.80 -5.96
CA TYR A 88 -5.56 6.54 -5.41
C TYR A 88 -4.70 6.00 -4.26
N GLU A 89 -3.38 6.14 -4.34
CA GLU A 89 -2.44 5.79 -3.26
C GLU A 89 -2.70 6.65 -2.01
N ASP A 90 -2.85 7.96 -2.17
CA ASP A 90 -3.17 8.89 -1.07
C ASP A 90 -4.52 8.56 -0.41
N LYS A 91 -5.52 8.16 -1.20
CA LYS A 91 -6.83 7.72 -0.67
C LYS A 91 -6.71 6.41 0.10
N MET A 92 -5.94 5.46 -0.43
CA MET A 92 -5.67 4.19 0.23
C MET A 92 -4.95 4.41 1.57
N GLU A 93 -3.94 5.28 1.62
CA GLU A 93 -3.23 5.58 2.88
C GLU A 93 -4.16 6.22 3.92
N LYS A 94 -5.01 7.17 3.52
CA LYS A 94 -6.01 7.78 4.42
C LYS A 94 -7.00 6.75 4.95
N GLU A 95 -7.47 5.82 4.12
CA GLU A 95 -8.36 4.75 4.56
C GLU A 95 -7.65 3.79 5.53
N ILE A 96 -6.39 3.44 5.27
CA ILE A 96 -5.60 2.59 6.16
C ILE A 96 -5.33 3.28 7.50
N GLU A 97 -5.00 4.57 7.51
CA GLU A 97 -4.82 5.36 8.72
C GLU A 97 -6.11 5.46 9.54
N SER A 98 -7.26 5.60 8.86
CA SER A 98 -8.57 5.63 9.53
C SER A 98 -8.90 4.32 10.25
N ILE A 99 -8.42 3.18 9.74
CA ILE A 99 -8.61 1.85 10.33
C ILE A 99 -7.62 1.61 11.49
N ARG A 100 -6.48 2.29 11.46
CA ARG A 100 -5.39 2.11 12.43
C ARG A 100 -5.57 2.94 13.71
N ASN A 101 -6.25 4.09 13.64
CA ASN A 101 -6.58 4.93 14.80
C ASN A 101 -7.76 4.37 15.61
#